data_AF-A0A812EEY8-F1
#
_entry.id   AF-A0A812EEY8-F1
#
_cell.length_a   1.000
_cell.length_b   1.000
_cell.length_c   1.000
_cell.angle_alpha   90.00
_cell.angle_beta   90.00
_cell.angle_gamma   90.00
#
_symmetry.space_group_name_H-M   'P 1'
#
loop_
_entity.id
_entity.type
_entity.pdbx_description
1 polymer ?
#
loop_
_entity_poly.entity_id
_entity_poly.type
_entity_poly.pdbx_seq_one_letter_code
_entity_poly.pdbx_strand_id
1 'polypeptide(L)'
;MELKVNVDGYVRVVCGVTEETTCQDVVIALAHAMGRTGRFSLLEKWRIQERSLPPWERPLQVLQKWEIISVEKLIETEKQIEELQSLSDDYEEEMVSLEPWPQILDEEQHTEQALYSEMSSYKQKIDECEDRLQKAQSRISELTRELELEVSKIEDEISDIQDKIKNGIMEGDKYQEAINSINKEISELDYELEKKQMEESKLSEEVKQLNLKELGQKPILEATKLSETGEVILKLLEKQQQFTRQGSGSKKAAGSKTENETVTTSVEPKPMTNDGVWV
;
A
#
# COMPACT_ATOMS: atom_id res chain seq x y z
N MET A 1 -58.57 -90.71 16.66
CA MET A 1 -57.93 -89.60 15.93
C MET A 1 -57.70 -90.02 14.48
N GLU A 2 -57.35 -89.08 13.61
CA GLU A 2 -57.01 -89.34 12.20
C GLU A 2 -55.52 -89.04 11.98
N LEU A 3 -54.79 -89.97 11.39
CA LEU A 3 -53.37 -89.79 11.06
C LEU A 3 -53.21 -89.64 9.55
N LYS A 4 -52.66 -88.50 9.11
CA LYS A 4 -52.32 -88.26 7.71
C LYS A 4 -50.90 -88.77 7.42
N VAL A 5 -50.78 -89.73 6.52
CA VAL A 5 -49.51 -90.35 6.12
C VAL A 5 -49.31 -90.19 4.63
N ASN A 6 -48.14 -89.72 4.20
CA ASN A 6 -47.80 -89.64 2.79
C ASN A 6 -47.25 -90.99 2.31
N VAL A 7 -47.89 -91.57 1.29
CA VAL A 7 -47.48 -92.83 0.66
C VAL A 7 -47.34 -92.59 -0.84
N ASP A 8 -46.13 -92.80 -1.39
CA ASP A 8 -45.78 -92.57 -2.79
C ASP A 8 -46.17 -91.18 -3.34
N GLY A 9 -46.10 -90.14 -2.50
CA GLY A 9 -46.46 -88.77 -2.87
C GLY A 9 -47.94 -88.41 -2.66
N TYR A 10 -48.77 -89.38 -2.28
CA TYR A 10 -50.20 -89.17 -1.99
C TYR A 10 -50.48 -89.21 -0.49
N VAL A 11 -51.23 -88.22 0.01
CA VAL A 11 -51.67 -88.21 1.41
C VAL A 11 -52.82 -89.20 1.60
N ARG A 12 -52.64 -90.13 2.52
CA ARG A 12 -53.65 -91.09 2.97
C ARG A 12 -54.03 -90.81 4.41
N VAL A 13 -55.27 -91.09 4.78
CA VAL A 13 -55.78 -90.90 6.14
C VAL A 13 -56.04 -92.26 6.76
N VAL A 14 -55.43 -92.50 7.91
CA VAL A 14 -55.73 -93.67 8.75
C VAL A 14 -56.65 -93.21 9.86
N CYS A 15 -57.90 -93.68 9.84
CA CYS A 15 -58.90 -93.38 10.84
C CYS A 15 -58.82 -94.36 12.03
N GLY A 16 -59.21 -93.90 13.22
CA GLY A 16 -59.27 -94.76 14.41
C GLY A 16 -57.94 -94.92 15.17
N VAL A 17 -56.93 -94.11 14.82
CA VAL A 17 -55.63 -94.12 15.52
C VAL A 17 -55.79 -93.57 16.94
N THR A 18 -55.17 -94.25 17.90
CA THR A 18 -55.10 -93.89 19.32
C THR A 18 -53.65 -93.68 19.75
N GLU A 19 -53.43 -93.11 20.94
CA GLU A 19 -52.08 -92.91 21.48
C GLU A 19 -51.30 -94.21 21.70
N GLU A 20 -51.99 -95.35 21.78
CA GLU A 20 -51.38 -96.67 21.91
C GLU A 20 -51.03 -97.31 20.56
N THR A 21 -51.60 -96.81 19.47
CA THR A 21 -51.37 -97.33 18.12
C THR A 21 -49.90 -97.14 17.76
N THR A 22 -49.23 -98.22 17.36
CA THR A 22 -47.80 -98.18 17.01
C THR A 22 -47.59 -97.86 15.53
N CYS A 23 -46.38 -97.44 15.16
CA CYS A 23 -45.99 -97.25 13.77
C CYS A 23 -46.17 -98.54 12.96
N GLN A 24 -45.95 -99.70 13.59
CA GLN A 24 -46.20 -101.00 12.99
C GLN A 24 -47.67 -101.20 12.63
N ASP A 25 -48.61 -100.88 13.53
CA ASP A 25 -50.05 -101.04 13.29
C ASP A 25 -50.50 -100.17 12.12
N VAL A 26 -50.02 -98.93 12.06
CA VAL A 26 -50.31 -98.00 10.96
C VAL A 26 -49.77 -98.51 9.63
N VAL A 27 -48.53 -99.01 9.62
CA VAL A 27 -47.92 -99.58 8.42
C VAL A 27 -48.67 -100.81 7.92
N ILE A 28 -49.04 -101.72 8.83
CA ILE A 28 -49.80 -102.93 8.50
C ILE A 28 -51.16 -102.55 7.92
N ALA A 29 -51.86 -101.61 8.56
CA ALA A 29 -53.17 -101.13 8.09
C ALA A 29 -53.06 -100.51 6.68
N LEU A 30 -52.05 -99.68 6.43
CA LEU A 30 -51.82 -99.07 5.13
C LEU A 30 -51.44 -100.10 4.06
N ALA A 31 -50.52 -101.03 4.36
CA ALA A 31 -50.08 -102.07 3.44
C ALA A 31 -51.24 -102.99 3.03
N HIS A 32 -52.08 -103.39 4.01
CA HIS A 32 -53.26 -104.20 3.77
C HIS A 32 -54.28 -103.46 2.90
N ALA A 33 -54.61 -102.20 3.22
CA ALA A 33 -55.55 -101.39 2.44
C ALA A 33 -55.08 -101.13 1.00
N MET A 34 -53.77 -101.12 0.76
CA MET A 34 -53.18 -100.92 -0.56
C MET A 34 -52.92 -102.23 -1.32
N GLY A 35 -53.18 -103.39 -0.71
CA GLY A 35 -52.90 -104.70 -1.31
C GLY A 35 -51.41 -104.95 -1.56
N ARG A 36 -50.52 -104.30 -0.79
CA ARG A 36 -49.07 -104.41 -0.94
C ARG A 36 -48.48 -105.25 0.19
N THR A 37 -47.56 -106.14 -0.16
CA THR A 37 -46.84 -106.98 0.80
C THR A 37 -45.35 -106.64 0.77
N GLY A 38 -44.76 -106.39 1.94
CA GLY A 38 -43.35 -106.00 2.05
C GLY A 38 -42.99 -105.48 3.43
N ARG A 39 -41.72 -105.13 3.64
CA ARG A 39 -41.26 -104.42 4.84
C ARG A 39 -41.35 -102.92 4.56
N PHE A 40 -42.18 -102.23 5.32
CA PHE A 40 -42.33 -100.78 5.25
C PHE A 40 -42.05 -100.18 6.63
N SER A 41 -41.58 -98.94 6.65
CA SER A 41 -41.33 -98.16 7.86
C SER A 41 -41.94 -96.78 7.70
N LEU A 42 -42.43 -96.19 8.80
CA LEU A 42 -42.82 -94.78 8.78
C LEU A 42 -41.58 -93.91 8.89
N LEU A 43 -41.61 -92.79 8.18
CA LEU A 43 -40.63 -91.74 8.30
C LEU A 43 -41.30 -90.51 8.90
N GLU A 44 -40.71 -89.95 9.96
CA GLU A 44 -41.03 -88.58 10.35
C GLU A 44 -40.21 -87.64 9.46
N LYS A 45 -40.88 -86.66 8.87
CA LYS A 45 -40.24 -85.60 8.10
C LYS A 45 -40.60 -84.25 8.69
N TRP A 46 -39.60 -83.56 9.22
CA TRP A 46 -39.75 -82.19 9.70
C TRP A 46 -38.78 -81.28 8.95
N ARG A 47 -39.34 -80.38 8.14
CA ARG A 47 -38.59 -79.53 7.21
C ARG A 47 -37.65 -80.34 6.31
N ILE A 48 -36.35 -80.32 6.61
CA ILE A 48 -35.26 -80.97 5.83
C ILE A 48 -34.80 -82.27 6.52
N GLN A 49 -35.21 -82.51 7.77
CA GLN A 49 -34.82 -83.68 8.53
C GLN A 49 -35.83 -84.81 8.32
N GLU A 50 -35.32 -85.97 7.88
CA GLU A 50 -36.07 -87.21 7.77
C GLU A 50 -35.48 -88.23 8.74
N ARG A 51 -36.33 -88.88 9.55
CA ARG A 51 -35.92 -89.93 10.49
C ARG A 51 -36.85 -91.12 10.37
N SER A 52 -36.27 -92.32 10.30
CA SER A 52 -37.05 -93.55 10.34
C SER A 52 -37.58 -93.79 11.75
N LEU A 53 -38.89 -93.97 11.85
CA LEU A 53 -39.55 -94.35 13.08
C LEU A 53 -39.46 -95.87 13.25
N PRO A 54 -38.98 -96.36 14.40
CA PRO A 54 -38.98 -97.78 14.68
C PRO A 54 -40.42 -98.31 14.85
N PRO A 55 -40.64 -99.63 14.66
CA PRO A 55 -41.98 -100.23 14.67
C PRO A 55 -42.79 -100.02 15.96
N TRP A 56 -42.12 -99.90 17.11
CA TRP A 56 -42.74 -99.74 18.44
C TRP A 56 -43.02 -98.29 18.84
N GLU A 57 -42.54 -97.30 18.08
CA GLU A 57 -42.84 -95.89 18.38
C GLU A 57 -44.31 -95.57 18.06
N ARG A 58 -44.84 -94.54 18.72
CA ARG A 58 -46.23 -94.11 18.61
C ARG A 58 -46.29 -92.82 17.79
N PRO A 59 -46.89 -92.82 16.58
CA PRO A 59 -46.80 -91.67 15.67
C PRO A 59 -47.47 -90.40 16.22
N LEU A 60 -48.52 -90.53 17.03
CA LEU A 60 -49.18 -89.38 17.66
C LEU A 60 -48.29 -88.68 18.72
N GLN A 61 -47.55 -89.45 19.52
CA GLN A 61 -46.64 -88.89 20.53
C GLN A 61 -45.45 -88.17 19.86
N VAL A 62 -44.98 -88.72 18.74
CA VAL A 62 -43.93 -88.09 17.93
C VAL A 62 -44.40 -86.75 17.38
N LEU A 63 -45.60 -86.68 16.80
CA LEU A 63 -46.17 -85.43 16.27
C LEU A 63 -46.35 -84.38 17.38
N GLN A 64 -46.89 -84.77 18.53
CA GLN A 64 -47.11 -83.86 19.67
C GLN A 64 -45.79 -83.22 20.16
N LYS A 65 -44.70 -83.99 20.20
CA LYS A 65 -43.38 -83.47 20.57
C LYS A 65 -42.94 -82.34 19.65
N TRP A 66 -43.16 -82.47 18.34
CA TRP A 66 -42.79 -81.46 17.36
C TRP A 66 -43.65 -80.19 17.46
N GLU A 67 -44.92 -80.31 17.83
CA GLU A 67 -45.79 -79.17 18.10
C GLU A 67 -45.26 -78.34 19.28
N ILE A 68 -44.91 -78.99 20.39
CA ILE A 68 -44.37 -78.33 21.59
C ILE A 68 -43.06 -77.59 21.27
N ILE A 69 -42.12 -78.24 20.59
CA ILE A 69 -40.84 -77.63 20.20
C ILE A 69 -41.04 -76.43 19.27
N SER A 70 -42.07 -76.47 18.42
CA SER A 70 -42.37 -75.37 17.51
C SER A 70 -42.92 -74.16 18.26
N VAL A 71 -43.82 -74.39 19.23
CA VAL A 71 -44.39 -73.32 20.08
C VAL A 71 -43.31 -72.69 20.96
N GLU A 72 -42.45 -73.49 21.60
CA GLU A 72 -41.38 -72.96 22.45
C GLU A 72 -40.40 -72.08 21.66
N LYS A 73 -40.04 -72.50 20.44
CA LYS A 73 -39.22 -71.67 19.54
C LYS A 73 -39.93 -70.39 19.12
N LEU A 74 -41.25 -70.40 18.92
CA LEU A 74 -42.01 -69.21 18.57
C LEU A 74 -42.01 -68.20 19.73
N ILE A 75 -42.26 -68.65 20.95
CA ILE A 75 -42.21 -67.79 22.15
C ILE A 75 -40.83 -67.15 22.31
N GLU A 76 -39.77 -67.93 22.09
CA GLU A 76 -38.41 -67.40 22.17
C GLU A 76 -38.13 -66.34 21.08
N THR A 77 -38.63 -66.55 19.86
CA THR A 77 -38.50 -65.55 18.80
C THR A 77 -39.33 -64.29 19.08
N GLU A 78 -40.50 -64.41 19.70
CA GLU A 78 -41.32 -63.26 20.09
C GLU A 78 -40.60 -62.40 21.12
N LYS A 79 -39.95 -63.00 22.12
CA LYS A 79 -39.12 -62.27 23.09
C LYS A 79 -37.98 -61.51 22.44
N GLN A 80 -37.27 -62.15 21.50
CA GLN A 80 -36.17 -61.50 20.77
C GLN A 80 -36.66 -60.31 19.94
N ILE A 81 -37.87 -60.40 19.36
CA ILE A 81 -38.48 -59.27 18.65
C ILE A 81 -38.78 -58.13 19.61
N GLU A 82 -39.36 -58.42 20.77
CA GLU A 82 -39.67 -57.41 21.79
C GLU A 82 -38.41 -56.72 22.33
N GLU A 83 -37.34 -57.47 22.59
CA GLU A 83 -36.03 -56.91 22.97
C GLU A 83 -35.46 -55.99 21.88
N LEU A 84 -35.54 -56.40 20.61
CA LEU A 84 -35.09 -55.57 19.49
C LEU A 84 -35.94 -54.31 19.29
N GLN A 85 -37.25 -54.40 19.56
CA GLN A 85 -38.15 -53.24 19.51
C GLN A 85 -37.80 -52.24 20.60
N SER A 86 -37.63 -52.69 21.85
CA SER A 86 -37.20 -51.81 22.94
C SER A 86 -35.87 -51.12 22.64
N LEU A 87 -34.90 -51.85 22.09
CA LEU A 87 -33.63 -51.27 21.71
C LEU A 87 -33.76 -50.25 20.55
N SER A 88 -34.67 -50.50 19.61
CA SER A 88 -34.97 -49.55 18.53
C SER A 88 -35.59 -48.27 19.09
N ASP A 89 -36.53 -48.38 20.02
CA ASP A 89 -37.19 -47.23 20.66
C ASP A 89 -36.16 -46.39 21.44
N ASP A 90 -35.25 -47.03 22.17
CA ASP A 90 -34.15 -46.34 22.88
C ASP A 90 -33.23 -45.57 21.90
N TYR A 91 -32.90 -46.17 20.75
CA TYR A 91 -32.11 -45.48 19.71
C TYR A 91 -32.88 -44.30 19.08
N GLU A 92 -34.19 -44.44 18.88
CA GLU A 92 -35.02 -43.34 18.39
C GLU A 92 -35.07 -42.17 19.38
N GLU A 93 -35.17 -42.45 20.68
CA GLU A 93 -35.14 -41.43 21.73
C GLU A 93 -33.77 -40.74 21.80
N GLU A 94 -32.67 -41.49 21.69
CA GLU A 94 -31.31 -40.93 21.64
C GLU A 94 -31.12 -40.04 20.40
N MET A 95 -31.63 -40.47 19.23
CA MET A 95 -31.59 -39.67 18.00
C MET A 95 -32.38 -38.35 18.12
N VAL A 96 -33.49 -38.35 18.86
CA VAL A 96 -34.29 -37.13 19.12
C VAL A 96 -33.61 -36.22 20.16
N SER A 97 -32.84 -36.79 21.08
CA SER A 97 -32.08 -36.06 22.12
C SER A 97 -30.85 -35.35 21.57
N LEU A 98 -30.26 -35.84 20.48
CA LEU A 98 -29.22 -35.12 19.74
C LEU A 98 -29.79 -33.80 19.22
N GLU A 99 -29.03 -32.70 19.42
CA GLU A 99 -29.44 -31.33 19.07
C GLU A 99 -30.07 -31.24 17.66
N PRO A 100 -31.05 -30.32 17.44
CA PRO A 100 -31.70 -30.19 16.15
C PRO A 100 -30.72 -29.59 15.13
N TRP A 101 -30.00 -30.47 14.42
CA TRP A 101 -29.13 -30.14 13.31
C TRP A 101 -29.72 -29.13 12.30
N PRO A 102 -31.03 -29.15 11.96
CA PRO A 102 -31.60 -28.15 11.06
C PRO A 102 -31.46 -26.73 11.59
N GLN A 103 -31.65 -26.51 12.89
CA GLN A 103 -31.57 -25.19 13.48
C GLN A 103 -30.13 -24.68 13.54
N ILE A 104 -29.18 -25.54 13.91
CA ILE A 104 -27.75 -25.21 13.89
C ILE A 104 -27.29 -24.89 12.46
N LEU A 105 -27.75 -25.67 11.48
CA LEU A 105 -27.42 -25.44 10.08
C LEU A 105 -27.98 -24.11 9.56
N ASP A 106 -29.22 -23.76 9.92
CA ASP A 106 -29.83 -22.48 9.57
C ASP A 106 -29.06 -21.31 10.20
N GLU A 107 -28.68 -21.42 11.48
CA GLU A 107 -27.87 -20.42 12.19
C GLU A 107 -26.50 -20.21 11.52
N GLU A 108 -25.77 -21.28 11.20
CA GLU A 108 -24.50 -21.23 10.48
C GLU A 108 -24.66 -20.67 9.06
N GLN A 109 -25.73 -21.00 8.35
CA GLN A 109 -25.99 -20.46 7.03
C GLN A 109 -26.28 -18.95 7.08
N HIS A 110 -26.95 -18.47 8.12
CA HIS A 110 -27.19 -17.05 8.33
C HIS A 110 -25.91 -16.28 8.69
N THR A 111 -25.05 -16.84 9.55
CA THR A 111 -23.76 -16.22 9.87
C THR A 111 -22.84 -16.20 8.64
N GLU A 112 -22.83 -17.28 7.85
CA GLU A 112 -22.07 -17.35 6.59
C GLU A 112 -22.55 -16.26 5.61
N GLN A 113 -23.86 -16.11 5.43
CA GLN A 113 -24.43 -15.05 4.59
C GLN A 113 -24.08 -13.65 5.09
N ALA A 114 -24.11 -13.42 6.40
CA ALA A 114 -23.71 -12.16 6.99
C ALA A 114 -22.23 -11.87 6.71
N LEU A 115 -21.34 -12.85 6.91
CA LEU A 115 -19.92 -12.73 6.59
C LEU A 115 -19.68 -12.45 5.11
N TYR A 116 -20.39 -13.11 4.19
CA TYR A 116 -20.28 -12.80 2.76
C TYR A 116 -20.71 -11.36 2.45
N SER A 117 -21.77 -10.85 3.09
CA SER A 117 -22.20 -9.47 2.92
C SER A 117 -21.15 -8.48 3.42
N GLU A 118 -20.52 -8.77 4.56
CA GLU A 118 -19.42 -7.97 5.10
C GLU A 118 -18.20 -8.01 4.18
N MET A 119 -17.78 -9.20 3.74
CA MET A 119 -16.69 -9.37 2.78
C MET A 119 -16.94 -8.60 1.49
N SER A 120 -18.18 -8.61 0.99
CA SER A 120 -18.57 -7.83 -0.19
C SER A 120 -18.44 -6.33 0.06
N SER A 121 -18.84 -5.84 1.23
CA SER A 121 -18.69 -4.43 1.61
C SER A 121 -17.22 -4.00 1.74
N TYR A 122 -16.36 -4.86 2.29
CA TYR A 122 -14.92 -4.59 2.38
C TYR A 122 -14.26 -4.61 1.02
N LYS A 123 -14.66 -5.53 0.15
CA LYS A 123 -14.18 -5.56 -1.24
C LYS A 123 -14.52 -4.26 -1.97
N GLN A 124 -15.75 -3.76 -1.84
CA GLN A 124 -16.14 -2.48 -2.41
C GLN A 124 -15.31 -1.31 -1.86
N LYS A 125 -15.03 -1.29 -0.54
CA LYS A 125 -14.17 -0.26 0.07
C LYS A 125 -12.73 -0.33 -0.42
N ILE A 126 -12.22 -1.51 -0.73
CA ILE A 126 -10.89 -1.70 -1.31
C ILE A 126 -10.89 -1.13 -2.74
N ASP A 127 -11.86 -1.51 -3.57
CA ASP A 127 -12.00 -0.99 -4.93
C ASP A 127 -12.08 0.54 -4.94
N GLU A 128 -12.84 1.15 -4.02
CA GLU A 128 -12.92 2.61 -3.88
C GLU A 128 -11.58 3.24 -3.43
N CYS A 129 -10.84 2.58 -2.54
CA CYS A 129 -9.50 3.02 -2.15
C CYS A 129 -8.51 2.92 -3.31
N GLU A 130 -8.57 1.87 -4.11
CA GLU A 130 -7.75 1.69 -5.31
C GLU A 130 -8.02 2.77 -6.35
N ASP A 131 -9.30 3.09 -6.62
CA ASP A 131 -9.70 4.18 -7.50
C ASP A 131 -9.17 5.54 -7.01
N ARG A 132 -9.25 5.80 -5.69
CA ARG A 132 -8.70 7.02 -5.09
C ARG A 132 -7.19 7.09 -5.21
N LEU A 133 -6.50 5.97 -5.01
CA LEU A 133 -5.06 5.87 -5.17
C LEU A 133 -4.65 6.12 -6.62
N GLN A 134 -5.35 5.52 -7.59
CA GLN A 134 -5.07 5.71 -9.01
C GLN A 134 -5.28 7.18 -9.43
N LYS A 135 -6.34 7.83 -8.94
CA LYS A 135 -6.56 9.27 -9.14
C LYS A 135 -5.42 10.11 -8.56
N ALA A 136 -5.01 9.83 -7.32
CA ALA A 136 -3.89 10.54 -6.70
C ALA A 136 -2.57 10.32 -7.47
N GLN A 137 -2.29 9.09 -7.92
CA GLN A 137 -1.13 8.77 -8.74
C GLN A 137 -1.14 9.56 -10.05
N SER A 138 -2.27 9.60 -10.77
CA SER A 138 -2.39 10.39 -12.00
C SER A 138 -2.14 11.87 -11.75
N ARG A 139 -2.66 12.42 -10.65
CA ARG A 139 -2.45 13.83 -10.29
C ARG A 139 -1.00 14.13 -9.93
N ILE A 140 -0.32 13.21 -9.23
CA ILE A 140 1.12 13.32 -8.95
C ILE A 140 1.89 13.35 -10.27
N SER A 141 1.62 12.42 -11.19
CA SER A 141 2.29 12.40 -12.50
C SER A 141 2.08 13.68 -13.31
N GLU A 142 0.87 14.25 -13.29
CA GLU A 142 0.60 15.56 -13.92
C GLU A 142 1.42 16.69 -13.29
N LEU A 143 1.41 16.79 -11.96
CA LEU A 143 2.16 17.82 -11.22
C LEU A 143 3.67 17.68 -11.41
N THR A 144 4.19 16.45 -11.43
CA THR A 144 5.59 16.17 -11.72
C THR A 144 5.96 16.69 -13.11
N ARG A 145 5.13 16.41 -14.13
CA ARG A 145 5.35 16.91 -15.48
C ARG A 145 5.28 18.44 -15.56
N GLU A 146 4.34 19.06 -14.85
CA GLU A 146 4.23 20.53 -14.78
C GLU A 146 5.50 21.14 -14.14
N LEU A 147 5.99 20.55 -13.04
CA LEU A 147 7.23 20.99 -12.40
C LEU A 147 8.45 20.80 -13.30
N GLU A 148 8.58 19.67 -14.00
CA GLU A 148 9.66 19.42 -14.96
C GLU A 148 9.70 20.47 -16.07
N LEU A 149 8.53 20.85 -16.61
CA LEU A 149 8.45 21.90 -17.62
C LEU A 149 8.87 23.27 -17.07
N GLU A 150 8.50 23.59 -15.83
CA GLU A 150 8.88 24.86 -15.23
C GLU A 150 10.37 24.91 -14.89
N VAL A 151 10.94 23.80 -14.42
CA VAL A 151 12.38 23.66 -14.21
C VAL A 151 13.13 23.87 -15.52
N SER A 152 12.69 23.24 -16.62
CA SER A 152 13.30 23.43 -17.94
C SER A 152 13.29 24.88 -18.41
N LYS A 153 12.19 25.62 -18.19
CA LYS A 153 12.13 27.05 -18.53
C LYS A 153 13.12 27.87 -17.70
N ILE A 154 13.22 27.59 -16.41
CA ILE A 154 14.16 28.28 -15.52
C ILE A 154 15.60 27.97 -15.95
N GLU A 155 15.89 26.74 -16.35
CA GLU A 155 17.20 26.35 -16.88
C GLU A 155 17.55 27.11 -18.16
N ASP A 156 16.60 27.27 -19.09
CA ASP A 156 16.76 28.07 -20.30
C ASP A 156 17.03 29.56 -19.96
N GLU A 157 16.26 30.14 -19.03
CA GLU A 157 16.48 31.51 -18.54
C GLU A 157 17.83 31.69 -17.88
N ILE A 158 18.29 30.70 -17.10
CA ILE A 158 19.62 30.70 -16.47
C ILE A 158 20.69 30.68 -17.55
N SER A 159 20.54 29.86 -18.59
CA SER A 159 21.47 29.80 -19.73
C SER A 159 21.59 31.17 -20.42
N ASP A 160 20.45 31.81 -20.72
CA ASP A 160 20.41 33.15 -21.32
C ASP A 160 21.11 34.22 -20.46
N ILE A 161 20.88 34.18 -19.14
CA ILE A 161 21.53 35.10 -18.20
C ILE A 161 23.03 34.83 -18.13
N GLN A 162 23.45 33.56 -18.09
CA GLN A 162 24.85 33.18 -18.10
C GLN A 162 25.58 33.70 -19.35
N ASP A 163 24.95 33.62 -20.51
CA ASP A 163 25.53 34.15 -21.76
C ASP A 163 25.59 35.68 -21.78
N LYS A 164 24.58 36.37 -21.23
CA LYS A 164 24.65 37.83 -21.02
C LYS A 164 25.80 38.23 -20.09
N ILE A 165 25.99 37.48 -19.00
CA ILE A 165 27.11 37.71 -18.05
C ILE A 165 28.45 37.51 -18.76
N LYS A 166 28.62 36.41 -19.52
CA LYS A 166 29.86 36.17 -20.30
C LYS A 166 30.16 37.33 -21.26
N ASN A 167 29.15 37.80 -22.00
CA ASN A 167 29.31 38.92 -22.91
C ASN A 167 29.69 40.21 -22.17
N GLY A 168 29.05 40.50 -21.04
CA GLY A 168 29.37 41.66 -20.21
C GLY A 168 30.78 41.61 -19.63
N ILE A 169 31.27 40.42 -19.23
CA ILE A 169 32.67 40.22 -18.80
C ILE A 169 33.63 40.52 -19.95
N MET A 170 33.37 39.98 -21.15
CA MET A 170 34.21 40.25 -22.32
C MET A 170 34.25 41.74 -22.69
N GLU A 171 33.15 42.46 -22.56
CA GLU A 171 33.13 43.92 -22.76
C GLU A 171 33.92 44.63 -21.66
N GLY A 172 33.75 44.22 -20.39
CA GLY A 172 34.54 44.69 -19.26
C GLY A 172 36.04 44.52 -19.47
N ASP A 173 36.48 43.36 -19.95
CA ASP A 173 37.88 43.07 -20.27
C ASP A 173 38.42 44.03 -21.35
N LYS A 174 37.65 44.31 -22.42
CA LYS A 174 38.03 45.28 -23.45
C LYS A 174 38.17 46.69 -22.88
N TYR A 175 37.26 47.11 -22.00
CA TYR A 175 37.36 48.40 -21.34
C TYR A 175 38.56 48.45 -20.40
N GLN A 176 38.86 47.36 -19.70
CA GLN A 176 40.03 47.25 -18.83
C GLN A 176 41.33 47.37 -19.63
N GLU A 177 41.42 46.71 -20.79
CA GLU A 177 42.55 46.85 -21.72
C GLU A 177 42.69 48.28 -22.22
N ALA A 178 41.58 48.94 -22.60
CA ALA A 178 41.59 50.33 -23.02
C ALA A 178 42.06 51.27 -21.89
N ILE A 179 41.58 51.06 -20.66
CA ILE A 179 42.02 51.81 -19.46
C ILE A 179 43.52 51.62 -19.24
N ASN A 180 44.02 50.38 -19.35
CA ASN A 180 45.45 50.10 -19.20
C ASN A 180 46.29 50.83 -20.27
N SER A 181 45.82 50.90 -21.51
CA SER A 181 46.47 51.67 -22.58
C SER A 181 46.50 53.17 -22.28
N ILE A 182 45.37 53.73 -21.88
CA ILE A 182 45.28 55.17 -21.55
C ILE A 182 46.16 55.49 -20.33
N ASN A 183 46.17 54.65 -19.30
CA ASN A 183 47.04 54.84 -18.14
C ASN A 183 48.53 54.85 -18.51
N LYS A 184 48.92 54.06 -19.52
CA LYS A 184 50.28 54.07 -20.06
C LYS A 184 50.58 55.41 -20.75
N GLU A 185 49.67 55.90 -21.59
CA GLU A 185 49.79 57.21 -22.23
C GLU A 185 49.87 58.36 -21.22
N ILE A 186 49.05 58.33 -20.15
CA ILE A 186 49.11 59.29 -19.06
C ILE A 186 50.48 59.25 -18.38
N SER A 187 51.00 58.05 -18.10
CA SER A 187 52.33 57.90 -17.48
C SER A 187 53.45 58.48 -18.36
N GLU A 188 53.35 58.30 -19.68
CA GLU A 188 54.30 58.89 -20.64
C GLU A 188 54.20 60.42 -20.66
N LEU A 189 52.99 60.97 -20.67
CA LEU A 189 52.76 62.42 -20.60
C LEU A 189 53.22 63.03 -19.28
N ASP A 190 52.99 62.36 -18.14
CA ASP A 190 53.47 62.81 -16.83
C ASP A 190 55.00 62.88 -16.80
N TYR A 191 55.68 61.90 -17.40
CA TYR A 191 57.14 61.92 -17.53
C TYR A 191 57.63 63.10 -18.39
N GLU A 192 56.97 63.36 -19.53
CA GLU A 192 57.31 64.51 -20.36
C GLU A 192 57.05 65.84 -19.65
N LEU A 193 55.96 65.94 -18.90
CA LEU A 193 55.62 67.12 -18.10
C LEU A 193 56.68 67.37 -17.02
N GLU A 194 57.09 66.34 -16.29
CA GLU A 194 58.10 66.44 -15.24
C GLU A 194 59.46 66.89 -15.82
N LYS A 195 59.84 66.35 -16.98
CA LYS A 195 61.02 66.81 -17.74
C LYS A 195 60.90 68.28 -18.12
N LYS A 196 59.73 68.73 -18.60
CA LYS A 196 59.49 70.13 -18.96
C LYS A 196 59.50 71.06 -17.75
N GLN A 197 58.93 70.65 -16.62
CA GLN A 197 59.02 71.39 -15.36
C GLN A 197 60.46 71.52 -14.86
N MET A 198 61.29 70.48 -15.03
CA MET A 198 62.73 70.55 -14.71
C MET A 198 63.51 71.47 -15.67
N GLU A 199 63.12 71.56 -16.94
CA GLU A 199 63.68 72.54 -17.87
C GLU A 199 63.24 73.97 -17.51
N GLU A 200 61.97 74.15 -17.15
CA GLU A 200 61.42 75.44 -16.70
C GLU A 200 62.05 75.91 -15.40
N SER A 201 62.28 75.02 -14.43
CA SER A 201 62.96 75.36 -13.18
C SER A 201 64.40 75.80 -13.42
N LYS A 202 65.13 75.11 -14.31
CA LYS A 202 66.49 75.52 -14.74
C LYS A 202 66.49 76.89 -15.40
N LEU A 203 65.58 77.13 -16.35
CA LEU A 203 65.45 78.43 -17.01
C LEU A 203 65.02 79.53 -16.03
N SER A 204 64.10 79.23 -15.11
CA SER A 204 63.68 80.15 -14.04
C SER A 204 64.85 80.51 -13.12
N GLU A 205 65.70 79.53 -12.80
CA GLU A 205 66.91 79.75 -12.01
C GLU A 205 67.97 80.55 -12.78
N GLU A 206 68.11 80.31 -14.08
CA GLU A 206 68.96 81.10 -14.98
C GLU A 206 68.46 82.55 -15.10
N VAL A 207 67.15 82.76 -15.22
CA VAL A 207 66.51 84.09 -15.19
C VAL A 207 66.73 84.78 -13.85
N LYS A 208 66.60 84.06 -12.72
CA LYS A 208 66.93 84.60 -11.38
C LYS A 208 68.40 85.01 -11.31
N GLN A 209 69.31 84.21 -11.86
CA GLN A 209 70.74 84.53 -11.89
C GLN A 209 71.05 85.72 -12.80
N LEU A 210 70.35 85.89 -13.93
CA LEU A 210 70.46 87.05 -14.80
C LEU A 210 69.89 88.32 -14.13
N ASN A 211 68.74 88.23 -13.47
CA ASN A 211 68.20 89.32 -12.66
C ASN A 211 69.15 89.73 -11.52
N LEU A 212 69.84 88.78 -10.88
CA LEU A 212 70.89 89.05 -9.90
C LEU A 212 72.13 89.71 -10.52
N LYS A 213 72.49 89.36 -11.76
CA LYS A 213 73.58 90.02 -12.52
C LYS A 213 73.18 91.42 -12.99
N GLU A 214 71.91 91.67 -13.30
CA GLU A 214 71.39 93.00 -13.64
C GLU A 214 71.31 93.94 -12.42
N LEU A 215 71.16 93.42 -11.19
CA LEU A 215 71.27 94.21 -9.96
C LEU A 215 72.70 94.69 -9.63
N GLY A 216 73.73 94.10 -10.26
CA GLY A 216 75.13 94.52 -10.11
C GLY A 216 75.52 95.74 -10.97
N GLN A 217 74.62 96.22 -11.84
CA GLN A 217 74.90 97.33 -12.74
C GLN A 217 73.68 98.27 -12.86
N LYS A 218 73.40 99.04 -11.80
CA LYS A 218 72.95 100.44 -11.93
C LYS A 218 72.89 101.17 -10.58
N PRO A 219 73.26 102.46 -10.53
CA PRO A 219 73.32 103.24 -9.30
C PRO A 219 71.95 103.77 -8.87
N ILE A 220 71.90 104.11 -7.58
CA ILE A 220 70.83 104.79 -6.84
C ILE A 220 70.58 106.20 -7.43
N LEU A 221 69.30 106.57 -7.62
CA LEU A 221 68.63 107.79 -7.12
C LEU A 221 67.44 108.18 -8.05
N GLU A 222 66.21 108.07 -7.55
CA GLU A 222 65.34 109.22 -7.17
C GLU A 222 63.89 108.78 -6.96
N ALA A 223 63.37 109.07 -5.77
CA ALA A 223 61.95 109.02 -5.46
C ALA A 223 61.28 110.25 -6.07
N THR A 224 60.20 110.07 -6.85
CA THR A 224 58.96 110.87 -6.73
C THR A 224 57.85 110.40 -7.67
N LYS A 225 56.70 110.10 -7.05
CA LYS A 225 55.31 110.16 -7.53
C LYS A 225 54.77 109.03 -8.43
N LEU A 226 53.50 108.70 -8.13
CA LEU A 226 52.50 107.86 -8.83
C LEU A 226 52.55 106.37 -8.42
N SER A 227 51.94 105.91 -7.32
CA SER A 227 50.58 106.11 -6.77
C SER A 227 49.40 105.58 -7.61
N GLU A 228 49.59 105.00 -8.81
CA GLU A 228 48.43 104.59 -9.62
C GLU A 228 48.52 103.18 -10.24
N THR A 229 49.65 102.48 -10.13
CA THR A 229 49.80 101.13 -10.70
C THR A 229 49.62 100.00 -9.69
N GLY A 230 49.90 100.24 -8.40
CA GLY A 230 49.68 99.24 -7.33
C GLY A 230 48.20 98.98 -7.02
N GLU A 231 47.34 99.97 -7.21
CA GLU A 231 45.89 99.84 -6.98
C GLU A 231 45.19 99.09 -8.14
N VAL A 232 45.75 99.15 -9.35
CA VAL A 232 45.24 98.43 -10.52
C VAL A 232 45.53 96.93 -10.42
N ILE A 233 46.68 96.53 -9.86
CA ILE A 233 47.04 95.12 -9.68
C ILE A 233 46.16 94.45 -8.62
N LEU A 234 45.82 95.15 -7.53
CA LEU A 234 44.87 94.66 -6.52
C LEU A 234 43.44 94.59 -7.06
N LYS A 235 42.98 95.57 -7.85
CA LYS A 235 41.66 95.54 -8.50
C LYS A 235 41.54 94.49 -9.61
N LEU A 236 42.64 94.08 -10.25
CA LEU A 236 42.63 93.01 -11.25
C LEU A 236 42.56 91.62 -10.61
N LEU A 237 43.26 91.41 -9.49
CA LEU A 237 43.19 90.18 -8.68
C LEU A 237 41.81 90.00 -8.02
N GLU A 238 41.18 91.08 -7.58
CA GLU A 238 39.82 91.05 -7.02
C GLU A 238 38.75 90.78 -8.10
N LYS A 239 38.98 91.25 -9.34
CA LYS A 239 38.09 90.97 -10.49
C LYS A 239 38.20 89.53 -11.01
N GLN A 240 39.35 88.87 -10.86
CA GLN A 240 39.52 87.47 -11.26
C GLN A 240 38.90 86.49 -10.24
N GLN A 241 38.80 86.87 -8.96
CA GLN A 241 38.05 86.11 -7.95
C GLN A 241 36.51 86.31 -8.02
N GLN A 242 36.01 87.34 -8.71
CA GLN A 242 34.57 87.55 -8.92
C GLN A 242 34.00 86.76 -10.12
N PHE A 243 34.82 86.36 -11.10
CA PHE A 243 34.37 85.52 -12.22
C PHE A 243 34.14 84.05 -11.85
N THR A 244 34.64 83.58 -10.71
CA THR A 244 34.40 82.21 -10.21
C THR A 244 33.18 82.10 -9.29
N ARG A 245 32.44 83.19 -9.05
CA ARG A 245 31.23 83.19 -8.18
C ARG A 245 29.90 83.51 -8.86
N GLN A 246 29.84 83.74 -10.17
CA GLN A 246 28.58 83.86 -10.91
C GLN A 246 28.57 82.95 -12.14
N GLY A 247 28.20 81.70 -11.90
CA GLY A 247 27.97 80.67 -12.91
C GLY A 247 27.20 79.50 -12.32
N SER A 248 26.24 79.76 -11.44
CA SER A 248 25.23 78.80 -11.03
C SER A 248 24.09 78.81 -12.06
N GLY A 249 23.71 77.63 -12.57
CA GLY A 249 22.64 77.55 -13.57
C GLY A 249 22.32 76.18 -14.16
N SER A 250 22.10 75.17 -13.31
CA SER A 250 21.21 73.99 -13.48
C SER A 250 21.09 73.25 -14.82
N LYS A 251 21.26 71.92 -14.77
CA LYS A 251 20.21 70.97 -15.20
C LYS A 251 20.40 69.55 -14.61
N LYS A 252 19.24 68.98 -14.27
CA LYS A 252 18.97 67.69 -13.61
C LYS A 252 19.31 66.46 -14.47
N ALA A 253 19.72 65.38 -13.81
CA ALA A 253 19.20 64.00 -13.93
C ALA A 253 19.97 63.12 -12.91
N ALA A 254 19.35 62.65 -11.83
CA ALA A 254 18.87 61.26 -11.68
C ALA A 254 19.94 60.23 -12.10
N GLY A 255 20.56 59.41 -11.26
CA GLY A 255 20.26 58.98 -9.90
C GLY A 255 20.84 57.56 -9.79
N SER A 256 22.03 57.42 -9.21
CA SER A 256 22.64 56.13 -8.92
C SER A 256 23.21 56.18 -7.51
N LYS A 257 22.58 55.44 -6.59
CA LYS A 257 23.13 55.16 -5.26
C LYS A 257 23.25 53.66 -5.11
N THR A 258 24.50 53.21 -5.11
CA THR A 258 24.94 51.98 -4.48
C THR A 258 25.44 52.29 -3.07
N GLU A 259 25.55 51.21 -2.29
CA GLU A 259 26.24 51.05 -0.99
C GLU A 259 25.43 51.26 0.29
N ASN A 260 24.98 50.10 0.80
CA ASN A 260 25.49 49.42 1.99
C ASN A 260 25.35 50.04 3.41
N GLU A 261 24.83 49.14 4.25
CA GLU A 261 25.16 48.83 5.64
C GLU A 261 24.51 49.59 6.83
N THR A 262 23.58 48.84 7.44
CA THR A 262 23.44 48.53 8.88
C THR A 262 23.10 49.64 9.87
N VAL A 263 22.03 49.45 10.65
CA VAL A 263 22.08 49.00 12.06
C VAL A 263 20.66 48.99 12.67
N THR A 264 20.27 47.80 13.13
CA THR A 264 19.35 47.39 14.22
C THR A 264 18.14 48.26 14.64
N THR A 265 16.95 47.63 14.71
CA THR A 265 16.14 47.57 15.94
C THR A 265 15.23 46.33 15.97
N SER A 266 15.28 45.63 17.10
CA SER A 266 14.48 44.46 17.49
C SER A 266 12.98 44.73 17.56
N VAL A 267 12.16 43.78 17.12
CA VAL A 267 10.91 43.37 17.79
C VAL A 267 10.72 41.85 17.63
N GLU A 268 10.20 41.25 18.69
CA GLU A 268 10.14 39.84 19.10
C GLU A 268 9.45 38.83 18.16
N PRO A 269 9.77 37.52 18.30
CA PRO A 269 8.97 36.43 17.77
C PRO A 269 7.94 35.95 18.81
N LYS A 270 6.69 35.71 18.38
CA LYS A 270 5.72 34.94 19.17
C LYS A 270 5.62 33.49 18.66
N PRO A 271 5.53 32.51 19.58
CA PRO A 271 5.48 31.10 19.26
C PRO A 271 4.03 30.66 18.99
N MET A 272 3.85 29.69 18.08
CA MET A 272 2.68 28.81 18.14
C MET A 272 3.15 27.41 18.47
N THR A 273 2.87 27.04 19.71
CA THR A 273 2.93 25.68 20.25
C THR A 273 1.70 24.87 19.83
N ASN A 274 1.99 23.61 19.49
CA ASN A 274 1.28 22.36 19.80
C ASN A 274 -0.12 22.10 19.21
N ASP A 275 -0.20 21.02 18.42
CA ASP A 275 -0.78 19.70 18.76
C ASP A 275 -0.68 18.85 17.46
N GLY A 276 -0.03 17.69 17.36
CA GLY A 276 -0.09 16.52 18.22
C GLY A 276 -1.11 15.52 17.67
N VAL A 277 -0.77 14.71 16.65
CA VAL A 277 -1.44 13.42 16.37
C VAL A 277 -0.44 12.43 15.78
N TRP A 278 -0.39 11.26 16.43
CA TRP A 278 0.35 10.05 16.08
C TRP A 278 -0.28 9.31 14.89
N VAL A 279 0.56 8.78 13.99
CA VAL A 279 0.48 7.41 13.44
C VAL A 279 1.91 6.92 13.24
#